data_AF-A0A2G2YET5-F1
#
_entry.id   AF-A0A2G2YET5-F1
#
_cell.length_a   1.000
_cell.length_b   1.000
_cell.length_c   1.000
_cell.angle_alpha   90.00
_cell.angle_beta   90.00
_cell.angle_gamma   90.00
#
_symmetry.space_group_name_H-M   'P 1'
#
loop_
_entity.id
_entity.type
_entity.pdbx_description
1 polymer ?
#
loop_
_entity_poly.entity_id
_entity_poly.type
_entity_poly.pdbx_seq_one_letter_code
_entity_poly.pdbx_strand_id
1 'polypeptide(L)'
;MNPLISAASFIAARLAVGLASIGPRVFQETAAGQAVEGIARQPEAEGKIRGDDIAYIHDLNEVMAAELVEFEEGIIGITLNLESNNVGVVLMGDAKPIDGRGEISASEFRLIESAALDIISCHSVYEPLQTELIAIDSMIPIGCGQRELIIGDRQTDKTAVATDSILNQQGQNERGAMEYTIVVAETANSPATLQYLAPYTRAALSEYFMYRERHTLIIYDDLSKQAQDYHQMSLLLRRLPGHEAYPGDVFYFHSRLLERDAKLSSSLGEGSMTVLPIVETQSGDVSAYIPTNVISITDGQIFLSADLFNSRTRPAINVGISVSRVGFVAQIKSMKQLAGKLKLELAQFAELEAFAQFAFDLDKATQNQLAKGQRLCELLKQS
;
A
#
# COMPACT_ATOMS: atom_id res chain seq x y z
N MET A 1 -20.64 -18.12 22.02
CA MET A 1 -19.56 -18.24 21.02
C MET A 1 -19.86 -17.23 19.93
N ASN A 2 -19.35 -16.00 20.04
CA ASN A 2 -19.53 -14.95 19.05
C ASN A 2 -18.17 -14.69 18.38
N PRO A 3 -18.05 -14.77 17.04
CA PRO A 3 -16.82 -14.48 16.34
C PRO A 3 -16.70 -12.97 16.12
N LEU A 4 -15.55 -12.43 16.54
CA LEU A 4 -14.78 -11.33 15.93
C LEU A 4 -15.56 -10.37 15.01
N ILE A 5 -15.98 -9.21 15.54
CA ILE A 5 -16.39 -8.05 14.74
C ILE A 5 -15.75 -6.80 15.37
N SER A 6 -15.10 -5.99 14.51
CA SER A 6 -15.09 -4.51 14.53
C SER A 6 -13.71 -3.86 14.48
N ALA A 7 -13.43 -3.20 13.36
CA ALA A 7 -12.54 -2.04 13.18
C ALA A 7 -11.26 -2.03 14.03
N ALA A 8 -10.16 -2.53 13.47
CA ALA A 8 -8.89 -2.46 14.16
C ALA A 8 -8.20 -1.09 13.97
N SER A 9 -8.23 -0.29 15.03
CA SER A 9 -7.20 0.69 15.35
C SER A 9 -6.52 0.22 16.63
N PHE A 10 -5.31 -0.34 16.49
CA PHE A 10 -4.57 -0.90 17.62
C PHE A 10 -3.77 0.20 18.34
N ILE A 11 -4.09 0.30 19.63
CA ILE A 11 -3.27 0.56 20.84
C ILE A 11 -2.06 1.49 20.68
N ALA A 12 -2.06 2.49 21.59
CA ALA A 12 -0.90 3.05 22.29
C ALA A 12 0.33 2.16 22.18
N ALA A 13 1.03 2.30 21.08
CA ALA A 13 2.26 1.60 20.96
C ALA A 13 3.18 2.31 21.93
N ARG A 14 3.50 1.60 23.02
CA ARG A 14 4.91 1.45 23.34
C ARG A 14 5.55 0.83 22.09
N LEU A 15 5.71 1.62 21.00
CA LEU A 15 6.35 1.17 19.78
C LEU A 15 7.80 0.95 20.17
N ALA A 16 8.29 -0.28 20.07
CA ALA A 16 9.68 -0.43 19.71
C ALA A 16 9.75 -0.12 18.21
N VAL A 17 10.41 0.96 17.84
CA VAL A 17 10.99 1.05 16.50
C VAL A 17 12.45 0.62 16.69
N GLY A 18 12.77 -0.56 16.20
CA GLY A 18 14.12 -1.11 16.23
C GLY A 18 14.63 -1.27 14.81
N LEU A 19 15.84 -0.78 14.54
CA LEU A 19 16.50 -0.93 13.24
C LEU A 19 16.58 -2.40 12.80
N ALA A 20 16.04 -2.68 11.62
CA ALA A 20 16.42 -3.82 10.80
C ALA A 20 17.58 -3.42 9.86
N SER A 21 18.78 -3.20 10.40
CA SER A 21 20.00 -3.07 9.57
C SER A 21 21.29 -3.09 10.39
N ILE A 22 21.51 -4.14 11.19
CA ILE A 22 22.87 -4.56 11.59
C ILE A 22 22.93 -6.10 11.52
N GLY A 23 23.93 -6.62 10.80
CA GLY A 23 24.16 -8.06 10.58
C GLY A 23 24.30 -8.92 11.85
N PRO A 24 24.50 -10.24 11.70
CA PRO A 24 23.97 -11.24 12.61
C PRO A 24 24.67 -11.18 13.98
N ARG A 25 23.94 -10.68 14.98
CA ARG A 25 24.16 -11.11 16.36
C ARG A 25 23.00 -12.01 16.75
N VAL A 26 23.32 -13.29 16.84
CA VAL A 26 22.54 -14.35 17.46
C VAL A 26 21.99 -13.82 18.80
N PHE A 27 20.69 -13.59 18.87
CA PHE A 27 19.97 -13.54 20.13
C PHE A 27 18.72 -14.39 20.00
N GLN A 28 18.76 -15.50 20.72
CA GLN A 28 17.70 -16.48 20.85
C GLN A 28 16.42 -15.85 21.41
N GLU A 29 15.32 -16.50 21.06
CA GLU A 29 13.95 -16.34 21.55
C GLU A 29 13.89 -16.24 23.08
N THR A 30 14.06 -15.03 23.63
CA THR A 30 13.66 -14.72 25.03
C THR A 30 13.57 -13.22 25.34
N ALA A 31 13.89 -12.33 24.39
CA ALA A 31 13.94 -10.88 24.63
C ALA A 31 12.60 -10.12 24.50
N ALA A 32 11.47 -10.80 24.26
CA ALA A 32 10.16 -10.15 24.25
C ALA A 32 9.74 -9.63 25.64
N GLY A 33 10.34 -10.17 26.72
CA GLY A 33 10.09 -9.74 28.10
C GLY A 33 10.96 -8.58 28.59
N GLN A 34 12.00 -8.15 27.84
CA GLN A 34 12.92 -7.09 28.27
C GLN A 34 12.85 -5.81 27.42
N ALA A 35 12.16 -5.83 26.28
CA ALA A 35 11.88 -4.60 25.51
C ALA A 35 10.84 -3.68 26.21
N VAL A 36 10.29 -4.10 27.35
CA VAL A 36 9.24 -3.38 28.09
C VAL A 36 9.79 -2.23 28.96
N GLU A 37 11.10 -2.13 29.17
CA GLU A 37 11.73 -1.02 29.95
C GLU A 37 12.12 0.23 29.12
N GLY A 38 11.71 0.33 27.84
CA GLY A 38 11.91 1.55 27.05
C GLY A 38 10.85 2.65 27.24
N ILE A 39 9.92 2.47 28.19
CA ILE A 39 8.88 3.41 28.66
C ILE A 39 9.39 4.75 29.18
N ALA A 40 9.45 5.78 28.33
CA ALA A 40 9.47 7.21 28.72
C ALA A 40 10.74 7.69 29.44
N ARG A 41 11.72 8.17 28.67
CA ARG A 41 12.53 9.28 29.15
C ARG A 41 11.62 10.52 29.12
N GLN A 42 11.33 11.10 30.27
CA GLN A 42 10.76 12.45 30.36
C GLN A 42 11.93 13.45 30.22
N PRO A 43 12.13 14.09 29.04
CA PRO A 43 13.12 15.14 28.96
C PRO A 43 12.65 16.33 29.80
N GLU A 44 13.49 16.85 30.69
CA GLU A 44 13.33 18.20 31.27
C GLU A 44 13.52 19.22 30.13
N ALA A 45 12.50 19.42 29.31
CA ALA A 45 12.65 20.18 28.07
C ALA A 45 12.52 21.70 28.33
N GLU A 46 13.65 22.40 28.47
CA GLU A 46 13.74 23.85 28.15
C GLU A 46 13.80 24.11 26.62
N GLY A 47 13.40 23.13 25.79
CA GLY A 47 13.46 23.19 24.33
C GLY A 47 12.24 23.89 23.71
N LYS A 48 12.48 24.99 22.99
CA LYS A 48 11.47 25.80 22.28
C LYS A 48 10.68 24.97 21.25
N ILE A 49 9.47 24.52 21.62
CA ILE A 49 8.47 23.99 20.68
C ILE A 49 8.21 25.07 19.63
N ARG A 50 8.59 24.82 18.37
CA ARG A 50 8.41 25.79 17.29
C ARG A 50 7.40 25.26 16.28
N GLY A 51 6.14 25.59 16.51
CA GLY A 51 5.12 25.85 15.49
C GLY A 51 4.55 24.70 14.65
N ASP A 52 5.30 23.65 14.33
CA ASP A 52 4.96 22.77 13.20
C ASP A 52 5.23 21.27 13.49
N ASP A 53 4.65 20.69 14.55
CA ASP A 53 4.74 19.25 14.88
C ASP A 53 6.17 18.67 15.06
N ILE A 54 7.20 19.51 15.22
CA ILE A 54 8.59 19.08 15.48
C ILE A 54 9.15 19.75 16.74
N ALA A 55 9.79 18.94 17.58
CA ALA A 55 10.55 19.36 18.75
C ALA A 55 12.05 19.05 18.55
N TYR A 56 12.92 19.96 19.00
CA TYR A 56 14.36 19.72 19.08
C TYR A 56 14.76 19.61 20.54
N ILE A 57 15.34 18.47 20.91
CA ILE A 57 15.63 18.11 22.30
C ILE A 57 17.14 17.95 22.49
N HIS A 58 17.72 18.66 23.46
CA HIS A 58 19.18 18.72 23.64
C HIS A 58 19.74 17.59 24.53
N ASP A 59 18.92 16.96 25.38
CA ASP A 59 19.40 16.06 26.44
C ASP A 59 19.08 14.57 26.21
N LEU A 60 18.88 14.16 24.96
CA LEU A 60 18.62 12.76 24.58
C LEU A 60 19.88 12.06 24.04
N ASN A 61 20.94 11.98 24.86
CA ASN A 61 22.26 11.49 24.44
C ASN A 61 22.33 9.99 24.10
N GLU A 62 21.38 9.20 24.61
CA GLU A 62 21.32 7.75 24.44
C GLU A 62 20.09 7.31 23.63
N VAL A 63 19.42 8.23 22.93
CA VAL A 63 18.23 7.89 22.15
C VAL A 63 18.65 7.30 20.81
N MET A 64 17.94 6.25 20.40
CA MET A 64 18.14 5.60 19.11
C MET A 64 17.32 6.32 18.04
N ALA A 65 17.74 6.18 16.78
CA ALA A 65 16.95 6.68 15.66
C ALA A 65 15.65 5.89 15.55
N ALA A 66 14.56 6.60 15.29
CA ALA A 66 13.18 6.11 15.25
C ALA A 66 12.58 5.69 16.61
N GLU A 67 13.30 5.83 17.71
CA GLU A 67 12.77 5.58 19.06
C GLU A 67 11.62 6.53 19.40
N LEU A 68 10.67 6.03 20.19
CA LEU A 68 9.60 6.88 20.73
C LEU A 68 10.07 7.68 21.95
N VAL A 69 9.61 8.91 22.02
CA VAL A 69 9.79 9.80 23.17
C VAL A 69 8.42 10.24 23.65
N GLU A 70 8.19 10.15 24.96
CA GLU A 70 6.98 10.63 25.61
C GLU A 70 7.26 11.95 26.32
N PHE A 71 6.44 12.96 26.05
CA PHE A 71 6.53 14.29 26.65
C PHE A 71 5.65 14.37 27.91
N GLU A 72 5.90 15.36 28.77
CA GLU A 72 5.20 15.51 30.06
C GLU A 72 3.68 15.60 29.96
N GLU A 73 3.14 16.07 28.83
CA GLU A 73 1.70 16.17 28.56
C GLU A 73 1.08 14.86 27.98
N GLY A 74 1.85 13.76 27.91
CA GLY A 74 1.43 12.48 27.35
C GLY A 74 1.49 12.42 25.81
N ILE A 75 2.03 13.47 25.18
CA ILE A 75 2.25 13.51 23.73
C ILE A 75 3.39 12.56 23.38
N ILE A 76 3.20 11.74 22.35
CA ILE A 76 4.24 10.85 21.81
C ILE A 76 4.88 11.49 20.58
N GLY A 77 6.20 11.39 20.47
CA GLY A 77 6.95 11.74 19.27
C GLY A 77 7.93 10.64 18.86
N ILE A 78 8.37 10.68 17.60
CA ILE A 78 9.36 9.77 17.03
C ILE A 78 10.66 10.51 16.73
N THR A 79 11.81 9.97 17.14
CA THR A 79 13.12 10.56 16.86
C THR A 79 13.52 10.29 15.41
N LEU A 80 13.91 11.31 14.63
CA LEU A 80 14.30 11.12 13.23
C LEU A 80 15.72 11.59 12.93
N ASN A 81 16.10 12.79 13.38
CA ASN A 81 17.44 13.32 13.17
C ASN A 81 18.20 13.35 14.50
N LEU A 82 19.33 12.63 14.58
CA LEU A 82 20.24 12.68 15.72
C LEU A 82 21.43 13.59 15.36
N GLU A 83 21.39 14.85 15.79
CA GLU A 83 22.51 15.79 15.63
C GLU A 83 23.45 15.71 16.85
N SER A 84 24.68 16.22 16.72
CA SER A 84 25.64 16.19 17.83
C SER A 84 25.18 16.95 19.07
N ASN A 85 24.28 17.93 18.89
CA ASN A 85 23.86 18.86 19.93
C ASN A 85 22.37 18.78 20.23
N ASN A 86 21.56 18.11 19.40
CA ASN A 86 20.11 18.00 19.58
C ASN A 86 19.56 16.78 18.84
N VAL A 87 18.34 16.40 19.19
CA VAL A 87 17.57 15.37 18.50
C VAL A 87 16.28 15.99 17.98
N GLY A 88 16.06 15.85 16.67
CA GLY A 88 14.81 16.22 16.00
C GLY A 88 13.76 15.13 16.20
N VAL A 89 12.69 15.46 16.91
CA VAL A 89 11.57 14.59 17.25
C VAL A 89 10.32 15.12 16.56
N VAL A 90 9.63 14.27 15.81
CA VAL A 90 8.35 14.63 15.18
C VAL A 90 7.21 14.11 16.02
N LEU A 91 6.28 14.98 16.39
CA LEU A 91 5.13 14.69 17.26
C LEU A 91 4.06 13.91 16.50
N MET A 92 3.42 12.95 17.17
CA MET A 92 2.46 12.02 16.57
C MET A 92 1.04 12.21 17.10
N GLY A 93 0.83 12.81 18.28
CA GLY A 93 -0.49 12.92 18.90
C GLY A 93 -1.08 11.57 19.35
N ASP A 94 -2.39 11.55 19.63
CA ASP A 94 -3.09 10.37 20.18
C ASP A 94 -3.61 9.43 19.07
N ALA A 95 -3.05 8.22 18.98
CA ALA A 95 -3.62 7.13 18.16
C ALA A 95 -4.67 6.35 18.97
N LYS A 96 -5.96 6.68 18.79
CA LYS A 96 -7.10 6.04 19.47
C LYS A 96 -8.09 5.43 18.45
N PRO A 97 -8.87 4.40 18.83
CA PRO A 97 -10.00 3.96 18.02
C PRO A 97 -10.97 5.11 17.74
N ILE A 98 -11.16 5.43 16.46
CA ILE A 98 -12.00 6.55 16.02
C ILE A 98 -13.47 6.15 15.82
N ASP A 99 -13.77 4.86 15.87
CA ASP A 99 -15.11 4.31 15.63
C ASP A 99 -16.06 4.42 16.84
N GLY A 100 -15.56 4.93 17.96
CA GLY A 100 -16.32 5.12 19.20
C GLY A 100 -16.70 3.82 19.91
N ARG A 101 -16.11 2.67 19.55
CA ARG A 101 -16.45 1.36 20.13
C ARG A 101 -15.58 0.95 21.32
N GLY A 102 -14.70 1.83 21.77
CA GLY A 102 -13.80 1.61 22.90
C GLY A 102 -12.47 0.98 22.49
N GLU A 103 -11.64 0.68 23.48
CA GLU A 103 -10.30 0.15 23.25
C GLU A 103 -10.30 -1.30 22.75
N ILE A 104 -9.32 -1.61 21.89
CA ILE A 104 -9.11 -2.96 21.38
C ILE A 104 -8.26 -3.74 22.36
N SER A 105 -8.77 -4.88 22.83
CA SER A 105 -7.98 -5.80 23.63
C SER A 105 -7.01 -6.59 22.74
N ALA A 106 -5.71 -6.36 22.89
CA ALA A 106 -4.71 -7.23 22.29
C ALA A 106 -3.48 -7.40 23.17
N SER A 107 -2.85 -8.56 23.02
CA SER A 107 -1.83 -9.10 23.93
C SER A 107 -0.43 -9.14 23.32
N GLU A 108 -0.32 -8.96 22.02
CA GLU A 108 0.91 -9.10 21.25
C GLU A 108 1.29 -7.77 20.60
N PHE A 109 2.59 -7.59 20.37
CA PHE A 109 3.15 -6.39 19.77
C PHE A 109 3.98 -6.77 18.54
N ARG A 110 4.00 -5.87 17.56
CA ARG A 110 4.81 -6.02 16.35
C ARG A 110 5.44 -4.68 15.98
N LEU A 111 6.65 -4.73 15.45
CA LEU A 111 7.35 -3.53 14.97
C LEU A 111 6.61 -2.97 13.76
N ILE A 112 6.35 -1.65 13.78
CA ILE A 112 5.75 -0.94 12.64
C ILE A 112 6.70 -0.98 11.44
N GLU A 113 8.00 -0.82 11.69
CA GLU A 113 9.03 -0.87 10.67
C GLU A 113 9.81 -2.21 10.67
N SER A 114 9.11 -3.32 10.47
CA SER A 114 9.76 -4.62 10.29
C SER A 114 10.61 -4.68 9.00
N ALA A 115 11.55 -5.62 8.97
CA ALA A 115 12.31 -5.94 7.77
C ALA A 115 11.42 -6.64 6.74
N ALA A 116 11.73 -6.43 5.45
CA ALA A 116 11.21 -7.25 4.37
C ALA A 116 11.71 -8.71 4.50
N LEU A 117 11.03 -9.63 3.82
CA LEU A 117 11.40 -11.04 3.83
C LEU A 117 12.61 -11.31 2.92
N ASP A 118 13.43 -12.26 3.34
CA ASP A 118 14.48 -12.83 2.49
C ASP A 118 13.88 -13.72 1.40
N ILE A 119 14.58 -13.82 0.26
CA ILE A 119 14.15 -14.61 -0.92
C ILE A 119 13.84 -16.07 -0.56
N ILE A 120 14.56 -16.67 0.39
CA ILE A 120 14.36 -18.08 0.83
C ILE A 120 13.04 -18.25 1.58
N SER A 121 12.62 -17.20 2.28
CA SER A 121 11.37 -17.16 3.05
C SER A 121 10.15 -16.90 2.15
N CYS A 122 10.38 -16.59 0.88
CA CYS A 122 9.34 -16.33 -0.12
C CYS A 122 9.06 -17.57 -0.97
N HIS A 123 7.80 -17.69 -1.40
CA HIS A 123 7.36 -18.63 -2.43
C HIS A 123 6.91 -17.87 -3.68
N SER A 124 6.93 -18.52 -4.84
CA SER A 124 6.32 -17.95 -6.04
C SER A 124 4.82 -17.73 -5.85
N VAL A 125 4.29 -16.64 -6.40
CA VAL A 125 2.86 -16.36 -6.46
C VAL A 125 2.20 -17.33 -7.46
N TYR A 126 1.29 -18.18 -6.98
CA TYR A 126 0.60 -19.18 -7.81
C TYR A 126 -0.92 -19.26 -7.57
N GLU A 127 -1.41 -18.63 -6.51
CA GLU A 127 -2.84 -18.60 -6.18
C GLU A 127 -3.45 -17.28 -6.66
N PRO A 128 -4.60 -17.32 -7.34
CA PRO A 128 -5.28 -16.11 -7.80
C PRO A 128 -5.94 -15.37 -6.63
N LEU A 129 -5.79 -14.05 -6.57
CA LEU A 129 -6.67 -13.18 -5.78
C LEU A 129 -7.74 -12.64 -6.73
N GLN A 130 -8.99 -13.03 -6.50
CA GLN A 130 -10.10 -12.60 -7.35
C GLN A 130 -10.54 -11.18 -6.98
N THR A 131 -10.73 -10.33 -7.98
CA THR A 131 -11.27 -8.99 -7.82
C THR A 131 -12.74 -8.89 -8.23
N GLU A 132 -13.27 -9.91 -8.91
CA GLU A 132 -14.59 -9.93 -9.58
C GLU A 132 -14.75 -8.90 -10.72
N LEU A 133 -13.72 -8.07 -10.91
CA LEU A 133 -13.62 -7.20 -12.06
C LEU A 133 -13.09 -8.02 -13.23
N ILE A 134 -13.98 -8.39 -14.15
CA ILE A 134 -13.65 -9.29 -15.26
C ILE A 134 -12.53 -8.71 -16.11
N ALA A 135 -12.45 -7.37 -16.22
CA ALA A 135 -11.36 -6.69 -16.90
C ALA A 135 -10.00 -6.93 -16.24
N ILE A 136 -9.93 -7.01 -14.91
CA ILE A 136 -8.70 -7.29 -14.16
C ILE A 136 -8.43 -8.79 -14.20
N ASP A 137 -9.36 -9.61 -13.72
CA ASP A 137 -9.14 -11.05 -13.53
C ASP A 137 -8.82 -11.77 -14.85
N SER A 138 -9.31 -11.27 -16.00
CA SER A 138 -9.03 -11.83 -17.33
C SER A 138 -7.73 -11.32 -17.97
N MET A 139 -7.35 -10.04 -17.79
CA MET A 139 -6.24 -9.42 -18.54
C MET A 139 -5.04 -9.03 -17.69
N ILE A 140 -5.27 -8.66 -16.44
CA ILE A 140 -4.26 -8.15 -15.48
C ILE A 140 -4.47 -8.93 -14.17
N PRO A 141 -4.25 -10.26 -14.17
CA PRO A 141 -4.54 -11.07 -13.00
C PRO A 141 -3.64 -10.69 -11.83
N ILE A 142 -4.22 -10.72 -10.65
CA ILE A 142 -3.56 -10.44 -9.37
C ILE A 142 -3.48 -11.76 -8.59
N GLY A 143 -2.32 -12.04 -8.02
CA GLY A 143 -2.11 -13.23 -7.20
C GLY A 143 -1.97 -12.92 -5.70
N CYS A 144 -2.12 -13.98 -4.90
CA CYS A 144 -1.87 -13.95 -3.46
C CYS A 144 -0.36 -13.72 -3.18
N GLY A 145 0.00 -12.58 -2.58
CA GLY A 145 1.38 -12.14 -2.37
C GLY A 145 1.94 -11.21 -3.46
N GLN A 146 1.12 -10.76 -4.41
CA GLN A 146 1.52 -9.82 -5.47
C GLN A 146 1.31 -8.36 -5.06
N ARG A 147 2.11 -7.45 -5.64
CA ARG A 147 1.93 -5.99 -5.51
C ARG A 147 1.42 -5.42 -6.83
N GLU A 148 0.15 -5.03 -6.89
CA GLU A 148 -0.46 -4.51 -8.12
C GLU A 148 -0.95 -3.06 -7.94
N LEU A 149 -0.21 -2.11 -8.52
CA LEU A 149 -0.49 -0.68 -8.41
C LEU A 149 -1.80 -0.30 -9.09
N ILE A 150 -2.68 0.43 -8.41
CA ILE A 150 -3.81 1.13 -9.04
C ILE A 150 -3.42 2.59 -9.23
N ILE A 151 -3.27 3.02 -10.47
CA ILE A 151 -2.79 4.36 -10.80
C ILE A 151 -3.74 5.06 -11.76
N GLY A 152 -3.96 6.36 -11.55
CA GLY A 152 -4.79 7.15 -12.45
C GLY A 152 -5.15 8.51 -11.87
N ASP A 153 -5.86 9.29 -12.67
CA ASP A 153 -6.22 10.66 -12.32
C ASP A 153 -7.26 10.74 -11.21
N ARG A 154 -7.47 11.95 -10.68
CA ARG A 154 -8.58 12.24 -9.78
C ARG A 154 -9.90 11.77 -10.39
N GLN A 155 -10.76 11.20 -9.55
CA GLN A 155 -12.12 10.80 -9.92
C GLN A 155 -12.21 9.75 -11.05
N THR A 156 -11.22 8.85 -11.14
CA THR A 156 -11.22 7.71 -12.07
C THR A 156 -11.67 6.40 -11.42
N ASP A 157 -12.38 6.45 -10.29
CA ASP A 157 -12.90 5.29 -9.54
C ASP A 157 -11.83 4.32 -9.00
N LYS A 158 -10.60 4.78 -8.72
CA LYS A 158 -9.51 3.99 -8.11
C LYS A 158 -9.94 3.29 -6.81
N THR A 159 -10.56 4.04 -5.89
CA THR A 159 -11.05 3.51 -4.62
C THR A 159 -12.20 2.51 -4.81
N ALA A 160 -13.01 2.65 -5.87
CA ALA A 160 -14.08 1.70 -6.16
C ALA A 160 -13.50 0.34 -6.58
N VAL A 161 -12.51 0.33 -7.48
CA VAL A 161 -11.78 -0.90 -7.87
C VAL A 161 -11.20 -1.62 -6.64
N ALA A 162 -10.60 -0.86 -5.72
CA ALA A 162 -10.06 -1.40 -4.48
C ALA A 162 -11.16 -1.92 -3.53
N THR A 163 -12.28 -1.19 -3.41
CA THR A 163 -13.41 -1.57 -2.54
C THR A 163 -14.10 -2.83 -3.07
N ASP A 164 -14.32 -2.95 -4.37
CA ASP A 164 -14.88 -4.15 -5.01
C ASP A 164 -13.98 -5.37 -4.75
N SER A 165 -12.66 -5.16 -4.80
CA SER A 165 -11.69 -6.19 -4.45
C SER A 165 -11.84 -6.65 -2.99
N ILE A 166 -12.15 -5.76 -2.03
CA ILE A 166 -12.43 -6.13 -0.63
C ILE A 166 -13.76 -6.88 -0.53
N LEU A 167 -14.82 -6.36 -1.16
CA LEU A 167 -16.16 -6.94 -1.09
C LEU A 167 -16.19 -8.38 -1.59
N ASN A 168 -15.43 -8.66 -2.65
CA ASN A 168 -15.34 -9.99 -3.21
C ASN A 168 -14.67 -11.03 -2.26
N GLN A 169 -13.86 -10.60 -1.28
CA GLN A 169 -13.22 -11.54 -0.36
C GLN A 169 -14.20 -12.21 0.62
N GLN A 170 -15.48 -11.81 0.63
CA GLN A 170 -16.55 -12.46 1.41
C GLN A 170 -16.83 -13.90 0.96
N GLY A 171 -16.57 -14.21 -0.31
CA GLY A 171 -17.10 -15.40 -0.96
C GLY A 171 -18.63 -15.43 -0.97
N GLN A 172 -19.22 -16.62 -0.95
CA GLN A 172 -20.69 -16.81 -0.99
C GLN A 172 -21.41 -16.53 0.35
N ASN A 173 -20.70 -16.06 1.38
CA ASN A 173 -21.30 -15.77 2.68
C ASN A 173 -21.77 -14.32 2.73
N GLU A 174 -23.03 -14.08 3.09
CA GLU A 174 -23.65 -12.75 3.32
C GLU A 174 -23.08 -12.02 4.56
N ARG A 175 -21.77 -12.05 4.77
CA ARG A 175 -21.10 -11.37 5.87
C ARG A 175 -20.84 -9.92 5.48
N GLY A 176 -20.93 -9.00 6.42
CA GLY A 176 -20.58 -7.60 6.15
C GLY A 176 -19.07 -7.46 5.90
N ALA A 177 -18.65 -6.57 5.00
CA ALA A 177 -17.22 -6.38 4.64
C ALA A 177 -16.35 -6.08 5.86
N MET A 178 -16.95 -5.41 6.84
CA MET A 178 -16.32 -5.02 8.10
C MET A 178 -16.02 -6.19 9.06
N GLU A 179 -16.52 -7.40 8.80
CA GLU A 179 -16.23 -8.58 9.65
C GLU A 179 -14.79 -9.08 9.48
N TYR A 180 -14.20 -8.87 8.30
CA TYR A 180 -12.83 -9.29 7.97
C TYR A 180 -11.95 -8.12 7.51
N THR A 181 -12.46 -6.89 7.55
CA THR A 181 -11.73 -5.70 7.13
C THR A 181 -11.32 -4.86 8.33
N ILE A 182 -10.04 -4.48 8.34
CA ILE A 182 -9.47 -3.51 9.25
C ILE A 182 -9.29 -2.18 8.50
N VAL A 183 -9.80 -1.09 9.08
CA VAL A 183 -9.64 0.25 8.53
C VAL A 183 -8.70 1.04 9.42
N VAL A 184 -7.50 1.31 8.91
CA VAL A 184 -6.57 2.29 9.48
C VAL A 184 -6.81 3.61 8.76
N ALA A 185 -7.31 4.61 9.47
CA ALA A 185 -7.72 5.87 8.88
C ALA A 185 -6.97 7.04 9.53
N GLU A 186 -6.16 7.72 8.72
CA GLU A 186 -5.58 9.01 9.05
C GLU A 186 -6.12 10.02 8.06
N THR A 187 -6.68 11.11 8.59
CA THR A 187 -7.33 12.15 7.77
C THR A 187 -6.36 13.30 7.52
N ALA A 188 -6.67 14.19 6.58
CA ALA A 188 -5.86 15.37 6.32
C ALA A 188 -5.71 16.32 7.52
N ASN A 189 -6.53 16.15 8.57
CA ASN A 189 -6.44 16.91 9.82
C ASN A 189 -5.46 16.28 10.83
N SER A 190 -5.02 15.04 10.60
CA SER A 190 -4.03 14.36 11.44
C SER A 190 -2.63 14.93 11.19
N PRO A 191 -1.71 14.90 12.18
CA PRO A 191 -0.31 15.24 11.96
C PRO A 191 0.31 14.45 10.81
N ALA A 192 1.22 15.08 10.07
CA ALA A 192 1.90 14.45 8.92
C ALA A 192 2.62 13.14 9.32
N THR A 193 3.08 13.04 10.56
CA THR A 193 3.73 11.86 11.13
C THR A 193 2.81 10.64 11.20
N LEU A 194 1.54 10.82 11.58
CA LEU A 194 0.57 9.73 11.61
C LEU A 194 0.20 9.31 10.18
N GLN A 195 -0.03 10.27 9.30
CA GLN A 195 -0.32 9.99 7.88
C GLN A 195 0.84 9.21 7.23
N TYR A 196 2.09 9.58 7.56
CA TYR A 196 3.29 8.85 7.15
C TYR A 196 3.37 7.42 7.71
N LEU A 197 3.06 7.20 9.00
CA LEU A 197 3.14 5.88 9.63
C LEU A 197 1.94 4.97 9.37
N ALA A 198 0.80 5.50 8.92
CA ALA A 198 -0.41 4.71 8.71
C ALA A 198 -0.21 3.51 7.77
N PRO A 199 0.48 3.64 6.61
CA PRO A 199 0.77 2.49 5.75
C PRO A 199 1.65 1.43 6.43
N TYR A 200 2.67 1.84 7.19
CA TYR A 200 3.51 0.89 7.94
C TYR A 200 2.74 0.17 9.05
N THR A 201 1.82 0.87 9.71
CA THR A 201 0.93 0.29 10.72
C THR A 201 0.04 -0.78 10.10
N ARG A 202 -0.54 -0.47 8.93
CA ARG A 202 -1.36 -1.41 8.14
C ARG A 202 -0.55 -2.64 7.70
N ALA A 203 0.69 -2.43 7.26
CA ALA A 203 1.61 -3.52 6.92
C ALA A 203 1.91 -4.43 8.12
N ALA A 204 2.19 -3.86 9.30
CA ALA A 204 2.44 -4.65 10.51
C ALA A 204 1.23 -5.48 10.95
N LEU A 205 0.03 -4.90 10.86
CA LEU A 205 -1.23 -5.63 11.14
C LEU A 205 -1.45 -6.77 10.15
N SER A 206 -1.18 -6.54 8.87
CA SER A 206 -1.29 -7.58 7.85
C SER A 206 -0.28 -8.70 8.05
N GLU A 207 0.98 -8.37 8.34
CA GLU A 207 2.01 -9.36 8.64
C GLU A 207 1.63 -10.27 9.80
N TYR A 208 0.99 -9.73 10.86
CA TYR A 208 0.50 -10.52 11.97
C TYR A 208 -0.40 -11.67 11.54
N PHE A 209 -1.30 -11.44 10.58
CA PHE A 209 -2.14 -12.49 10.01
C PHE A 209 -1.38 -13.35 9.00
N MET A 210 -0.51 -12.75 8.18
CA MET A 210 0.32 -13.45 7.21
C MET A 210 1.17 -14.56 7.88
N TYR A 211 1.87 -14.23 8.97
CA TYR A 211 2.67 -15.20 9.73
C TYR A 211 1.84 -16.22 10.51
N ARG A 212 0.51 -16.10 10.49
CA ARG A 212 -0.45 -17.06 11.04
C ARG A 212 -1.17 -17.82 9.94
N GLU A 213 -0.47 -18.04 8.83
CA GLU A 213 -0.93 -18.86 7.70
C GLU A 213 -2.23 -18.31 7.07
N ARG A 214 -2.43 -16.99 7.13
CA ARG A 214 -3.58 -16.32 6.49
C ARG A 214 -3.13 -15.60 5.23
N HIS A 215 -4.09 -15.44 4.32
CA HIS A 215 -3.99 -14.53 3.19
C HIS A 215 -4.59 -13.19 3.59
N THR A 216 -3.85 -12.11 3.36
CA THR A 216 -4.28 -10.75 3.62
C THR A 216 -4.23 -9.93 2.33
N LEU A 217 -5.14 -8.97 2.25
CA LEU A 217 -5.21 -7.96 1.20
C LEU A 217 -5.06 -6.60 1.86
N ILE A 218 -4.14 -5.78 1.38
CA ILE A 218 -3.94 -4.41 1.82
C ILE A 218 -4.21 -3.46 0.67
N ILE A 219 -4.93 -2.37 0.96
CA ILE A 219 -5.08 -1.24 0.05
C ILE A 219 -4.43 -0.03 0.71
N TYR A 220 -3.62 0.71 -0.05
CA TYR A 220 -3.07 2.00 0.38
C TYR A 220 -3.71 3.12 -0.42
N ASP A 221 -4.67 3.85 0.17
CA ASP A 221 -5.37 4.99 -0.45
C ASP A 221 -5.00 6.31 0.27
N ASP A 222 -4.02 7.08 -0.20
CA ASP A 222 -3.14 6.83 -1.35
C ASP A 222 -1.66 7.07 -0.97
N LEU A 223 -0.73 6.42 -1.69
CA LEU A 223 0.70 6.57 -1.44
C LEU A 223 1.26 7.93 -1.90
N SER A 224 0.55 8.63 -2.79
CA SER A 224 0.93 9.97 -3.23
C SER A 224 0.86 10.96 -2.07
N LYS A 225 -0.19 10.90 -1.24
CA LYS A 225 -0.34 11.70 -0.01
C LYS A 225 0.71 11.34 1.01
N GLN A 226 0.97 10.05 1.25
CA GLN A 226 2.04 9.62 2.14
C GLN A 226 3.40 10.22 1.75
N ALA A 227 3.71 10.28 0.45
CA ALA A 227 4.94 10.92 -0.03
C ALA A 227 4.94 12.44 0.23
N GLN A 228 3.80 13.11 0.08
CA GLN A 228 3.65 14.54 0.38
C GLN A 228 3.83 14.82 1.88
N ASP A 229 3.29 13.96 2.75
CA ASP A 229 3.46 14.07 4.20
C ASP A 229 4.93 13.89 4.60
N TYR A 230 5.60 12.88 4.02
CA TYR A 230 7.02 12.66 4.24
C TYR A 230 7.88 13.83 3.73
N HIS A 231 7.49 14.43 2.62
CA HIS A 231 8.11 15.65 2.10
C HIS A 231 7.95 16.82 3.08
N GLN A 232 6.75 17.05 3.62
CA GLN A 232 6.51 18.08 4.63
C GLN A 232 7.37 17.85 5.88
N MET A 233 7.40 16.62 6.41
CA MET A 233 8.26 16.26 7.55
C MET A 233 9.74 16.54 7.25
N SER A 234 10.21 16.18 6.05
CA SER A 234 11.60 16.37 5.64
C SER A 234 11.99 17.84 5.53
N LEU A 235 11.10 18.70 5.03
CA LEU A 235 11.32 20.15 4.95
C LEU A 235 11.41 20.78 6.35
N LEU A 236 10.53 20.37 7.27
CA LEU A 236 10.53 20.85 8.66
C LEU A 236 11.81 20.42 9.39
N LEU A 237 12.30 19.20 9.12
CA LEU A 237 13.60 18.70 9.58
C LEU A 237 14.80 19.32 8.86
N ARG A 238 14.58 20.23 7.90
CA ARG A 238 15.62 20.90 7.10
C ARG A 238 16.51 19.91 6.33
N ARG A 239 15.96 18.76 5.92
CA ARG A 239 16.64 17.84 5.02
C ARG A 239 16.73 18.47 3.63
N LEU A 240 17.79 18.13 2.89
CA LEU A 240 17.99 18.63 1.54
C LEU A 240 16.94 18.04 0.59
N PRO A 241 16.16 18.87 -0.12
CA PRO A 241 15.18 18.40 -1.10
C PRO A 241 15.88 17.95 -2.39
N GLY A 242 15.23 17.04 -3.10
CA GLY A 242 15.63 16.49 -4.39
C GLY A 242 14.65 16.84 -5.52
N HIS A 243 14.37 15.86 -6.38
CA HIS A 243 13.46 16.03 -7.52
C HIS A 243 12.03 16.31 -7.03
N GLU A 244 11.34 17.26 -7.67
CA GLU A 244 10.00 17.73 -7.24
C GLU A 244 9.94 18.11 -5.73
N ALA A 245 11.07 18.54 -5.17
CA ALA A 245 11.29 18.85 -3.75
C ALA A 245 11.25 17.66 -2.77
N TYR A 246 10.89 16.45 -3.20
CA TYR A 246 10.92 15.26 -2.34
C TYR A 246 12.33 14.94 -1.81
N PRO A 247 12.45 14.41 -0.59
CA PRO A 247 13.75 13.96 -0.06
C PRO A 247 14.32 12.80 -0.88
N GLY A 248 15.65 12.68 -0.91
CA GLY A 248 16.34 11.68 -1.75
C GLY A 248 16.06 10.21 -1.40
N ASP A 249 15.53 9.94 -0.21
CA ASP A 249 15.17 8.62 0.29
C ASP A 249 13.67 8.29 0.12
N VAL A 250 12.90 9.12 -0.61
CA VAL A 250 11.49 8.87 -0.93
C VAL A 250 11.26 7.50 -1.59
N PHE A 251 12.19 7.08 -2.45
CA PHE A 251 12.14 5.77 -3.09
C PHE A 251 12.33 4.63 -2.08
N TYR A 252 13.28 4.82 -1.16
CA TYR A 252 13.66 3.80 -0.19
C TYR A 252 12.53 3.51 0.80
N PHE A 253 11.76 4.50 1.22
CA PHE A 253 10.67 4.23 2.16
C PHE A 253 9.52 3.46 1.50
N HIS A 254 9.15 3.80 0.26
CA HIS A 254 8.13 3.06 -0.49
C HIS A 254 8.60 1.64 -0.82
N SER A 255 9.87 1.45 -1.16
CA SER A 255 10.41 0.10 -1.41
C SER A 255 10.44 -0.72 -0.13
N ARG A 256 10.91 -0.15 1.00
CA ARG A 256 10.87 -0.83 2.30
C ARG A 256 9.45 -1.18 2.75
N LEU A 257 8.46 -0.35 2.41
CA LEU A 257 7.05 -0.62 2.72
C LEU A 257 6.52 -1.78 1.87
N LEU A 258 6.67 -1.70 0.55
CA LEU A 258 6.06 -2.63 -0.39
C LEU A 258 6.82 -3.98 -0.46
N GLU A 259 8.13 -4.02 -0.27
CA GLU A 259 8.89 -5.28 -0.27
C GLU A 259 8.60 -6.18 0.95
N ARG A 260 7.81 -5.70 1.93
CA ARG A 260 7.28 -6.54 3.01
C ARG A 260 6.18 -7.49 2.52
N ASP A 261 5.57 -7.16 1.39
CA ASP A 261 4.48 -7.90 0.77
C ASP A 261 5.04 -9.11 0.03
N ALA A 262 4.66 -10.32 0.44
CA ALA A 262 5.10 -11.55 -0.19
C ALA A 262 4.13 -12.71 0.04
N LYS A 263 4.33 -13.81 -0.69
CA LYS A 263 3.81 -15.12 -0.31
C LYS A 263 4.90 -15.88 0.45
N LEU A 264 4.57 -16.37 1.64
CA LEU A 264 5.47 -17.14 2.49
C LEU A 264 5.80 -18.50 1.88
N SER A 265 6.99 -19.02 2.21
CA SER A 265 7.39 -20.39 1.89
C SER A 265 6.55 -21.42 2.65
N SER A 266 6.56 -22.66 2.15
CA SER A 266 5.85 -23.78 2.79
C SER A 266 6.31 -24.07 4.22
N SER A 267 7.56 -23.73 4.57
CA SER A 267 8.06 -23.85 5.95
C SER A 267 7.51 -22.79 6.90
N LEU A 268 6.99 -21.68 6.36
CA LEU A 268 6.41 -20.56 7.11
C LEU A 268 4.87 -20.52 7.00
N GLY A 269 4.27 -21.60 6.50
CA GLY A 269 2.81 -21.78 6.46
C GLY A 269 2.08 -21.13 5.29
N GLU A 270 2.79 -20.71 4.23
CA GLU A 270 2.24 -20.21 2.95
C GLU A 270 1.24 -19.05 3.01
N GLY A 271 1.17 -18.34 4.15
CA GLY A 271 0.44 -17.09 4.27
C GLY A 271 0.90 -16.08 3.21
N SER A 272 0.05 -15.11 2.86
CA SER A 272 0.39 -14.15 1.82
C SER A 272 -0.12 -12.76 2.15
N MET A 273 0.61 -11.75 1.72
CA MET A 273 0.24 -10.35 1.82
C MET A 273 0.18 -9.76 0.40
N THR A 274 -1.03 -9.64 -0.14
CA THR A 274 -1.27 -8.97 -1.44
C THR A 274 -1.54 -7.51 -1.20
N VAL A 275 -0.99 -6.65 -2.06
CA VAL A 275 -1.11 -5.21 -1.89
C VAL A 275 -1.55 -4.52 -3.17
N LEU A 276 -2.54 -3.65 -3.01
CA LEU A 276 -3.07 -2.76 -4.04
C LEU A 276 -2.79 -1.31 -3.63
N PRO A 277 -1.56 -0.80 -3.88
CA PRO A 277 -1.28 0.60 -3.61
C PRO A 277 -2.03 1.48 -4.62
N ILE A 278 -2.58 2.61 -4.15
CA ILE A 278 -3.20 3.61 -5.00
C ILE A 278 -2.23 4.79 -5.14
N VAL A 279 -2.02 5.23 -6.37
CA VAL A 279 -1.25 6.45 -6.70
C VAL A 279 -2.10 7.35 -7.56
N GLU A 280 -2.19 8.61 -7.17
CA GLU A 280 -2.83 9.65 -7.96
C GLU A 280 -1.85 10.31 -8.92
N THR A 281 -2.20 10.35 -10.20
CA THR A 281 -1.49 11.11 -11.24
C THR A 281 -2.11 12.49 -11.44
N GLN A 282 -1.32 13.40 -12.00
CA GLN A 282 -1.81 14.69 -12.48
C GLN A 282 -1.91 14.62 -14.02
N SER A 283 -3.12 14.67 -14.56
CA SER A 283 -3.38 14.66 -16.01
C SER A 283 -2.78 13.46 -16.76
N GLY A 284 -2.80 12.29 -16.13
CA GLY A 284 -2.32 11.02 -16.68
C GLY A 284 -0.80 10.90 -16.72
N ASP A 285 -0.06 11.84 -16.12
CA ASP A 285 1.40 11.83 -16.16
C ASP A 285 1.99 10.74 -15.24
N VAL A 286 2.33 9.61 -15.85
CA VAL A 286 3.05 8.49 -15.20
C VAL A 286 4.55 8.73 -15.09
N SER A 287 5.07 9.80 -15.71
CA SER A 287 6.50 10.15 -15.70
C SER A 287 6.89 11.02 -14.50
N ALA A 288 5.89 11.49 -13.74
CA ALA A 288 6.12 12.19 -12.47
C ALA A 288 6.88 11.30 -11.49
N TYR A 289 7.57 11.94 -10.52
CA TYR A 289 8.55 11.26 -9.70
C TYR A 289 7.98 10.12 -8.85
N ILE A 290 6.87 10.35 -8.15
CA ILE A 290 6.23 9.33 -7.28
C ILE A 290 5.62 8.18 -8.10
N PRO A 291 4.80 8.43 -9.15
CA PRO A 291 4.35 7.38 -10.06
C PRO A 291 5.47 6.48 -10.58
N THR A 292 6.55 7.07 -11.10
CA THR A 292 7.68 6.32 -11.66
C THR A 292 8.32 5.40 -10.62
N ASN A 293 8.52 5.91 -9.40
CA ASN A 293 9.06 5.12 -8.29
C ASN A 293 8.17 3.93 -7.97
N VAL A 294 6.87 4.14 -7.75
CA VAL A 294 5.95 3.05 -7.34
C VAL A 294 5.74 2.03 -8.47
N ILE A 295 5.69 2.47 -9.74
CA ILE A 295 5.64 1.57 -10.91
C ILE A 295 6.86 0.64 -10.96
N SER A 296 8.03 1.14 -10.54
CA SER A 296 9.27 0.36 -10.55
C SER A 296 9.39 -0.64 -9.39
N ILE A 297 8.66 -0.43 -8.29
CA ILE A 297 8.67 -1.29 -7.09
C ILE A 297 7.59 -2.38 -7.18
N THR A 298 6.43 -2.05 -7.73
CA THR A 298 5.28 -2.98 -7.83
C THR A 298 5.49 -4.03 -8.91
N ASP A 299 4.81 -5.17 -8.79
CA ASP A 299 4.85 -6.27 -9.76
C ASP A 299 3.96 -6.01 -10.97
N GLY A 300 3.10 -5.01 -10.92
CA GLY A 300 2.27 -4.60 -12.03
C GLY A 300 1.54 -3.30 -11.75
N GLN A 301 0.80 -2.83 -12.74
CA GLN A 301 -0.03 -1.65 -12.64
C GLN A 301 -1.33 -1.82 -13.42
N ILE A 302 -2.39 -1.29 -12.83
CA ILE A 302 -3.72 -1.07 -13.39
C ILE A 302 -3.85 0.44 -13.57
N PHE A 303 -3.80 0.88 -14.82
CA PHE A 303 -3.93 2.29 -15.18
C PHE A 303 -5.38 2.64 -15.48
N LEU A 304 -5.97 3.53 -14.68
CA LEU A 304 -7.31 4.07 -14.89
C LEU A 304 -7.24 5.40 -15.65
N SER A 305 -7.86 5.43 -16.83
CA SER A 305 -7.84 6.59 -17.72
C SER A 305 -9.08 7.47 -17.52
N ALA A 306 -8.87 8.78 -17.43
CA ALA A 306 -9.95 9.77 -17.41
C ALA A 306 -10.80 9.74 -18.70
N ASP A 307 -10.21 9.48 -19.86
CA ASP A 307 -10.92 9.43 -21.14
C ASP A 307 -11.88 8.23 -21.21
N LEU A 308 -11.43 7.06 -20.75
CA LEU A 308 -12.28 5.86 -20.65
C LEU A 308 -13.41 6.08 -19.64
N PHE A 309 -13.12 6.75 -18.54
CA PHE A 309 -14.12 7.10 -17.54
C PHE A 309 -15.19 8.04 -18.12
N ASN A 310 -14.77 9.11 -18.80
CA ASN A 310 -15.66 10.11 -19.40
C ASN A 310 -16.50 9.54 -20.55
N SER A 311 -15.97 8.54 -21.27
CA SER A 311 -16.71 7.78 -22.30
C SER A 311 -17.63 6.70 -21.73
N ARG A 312 -17.81 6.65 -20.40
CA ARG A 312 -18.68 5.69 -19.68
C ARG A 312 -18.23 4.23 -19.81
N THR A 313 -16.94 4.00 -20.03
CA THR A 313 -16.35 2.66 -19.93
C THR A 313 -15.90 2.45 -18.49
N ARG A 314 -16.59 1.57 -17.77
CA ARG A 314 -16.31 1.25 -16.35
C ARG A 314 -16.14 -0.25 -16.18
N PRO A 315 -15.13 -0.74 -15.44
CA PRO A 315 -14.02 0.04 -14.87
C PRO A 315 -13.13 0.66 -15.97
N ALA A 316 -12.59 1.86 -15.72
CA ALA A 316 -11.91 2.69 -16.72
C ALA A 316 -10.47 2.26 -17.02
N ILE A 317 -10.25 0.95 -17.17
CA ILE A 317 -8.92 0.34 -17.27
C ILE A 317 -8.36 0.49 -18.67
N ASN A 318 -7.20 1.14 -18.78
CA ASN A 318 -6.43 1.18 -20.02
C ASN A 318 -5.58 -0.10 -20.14
N VAL A 319 -6.06 -1.04 -20.96
CA VAL A 319 -5.44 -2.36 -21.17
C VAL A 319 -4.04 -2.27 -21.77
N GLY A 320 -3.75 -1.23 -22.57
CA GLY A 320 -2.46 -1.07 -23.23
C GLY A 320 -1.33 -0.67 -22.27
N ILE A 321 -1.65 0.14 -21.25
CA ILE A 321 -0.69 0.64 -20.26
C ILE A 321 -0.62 -0.28 -19.04
N SER A 322 -1.74 -0.94 -18.72
CA SER A 322 -1.83 -1.83 -17.56
C SER A 322 -1.08 -3.14 -17.79
N VAL A 323 -0.34 -3.64 -16.80
CA VAL A 323 0.54 -4.81 -16.91
C VAL A 323 0.58 -5.54 -15.58
N SER A 324 0.46 -6.87 -15.58
CA SER A 324 0.80 -7.74 -14.45
C SER A 324 2.03 -8.55 -14.83
N ARG A 325 3.15 -8.40 -14.09
CA ARG A 325 4.41 -9.12 -14.39
C ARG A 325 4.38 -10.58 -13.91
N VAL A 326 3.50 -10.93 -12.96
CA VAL A 326 3.22 -12.33 -12.58
C VAL A 326 2.51 -13.07 -13.72
N GLY A 327 1.67 -12.35 -14.47
CA GLY A 327 0.99 -12.85 -15.65
C GLY A 327 0.03 -14.00 -15.35
N PHE A 328 -0.16 -14.90 -16.31
CA PHE A 328 -1.16 -15.97 -16.24
C PHE A 328 -0.90 -17.07 -15.20
N VAL A 329 0.14 -16.96 -14.38
CA VAL A 329 0.38 -17.86 -13.24
C VAL A 329 -0.63 -17.56 -12.13
N ALA A 330 -1.02 -16.30 -11.97
CA ALA A 330 -2.05 -15.85 -11.04
C ALA A 330 -3.49 -16.06 -11.56
N GLN A 331 -3.72 -16.98 -12.51
CA GLN A 331 -5.06 -17.27 -13.04
C GLN A 331 -5.45 -18.73 -12.83
N ILE A 332 -6.75 -18.96 -12.61
CA ILE A 332 -7.33 -20.29 -12.72
C ILE A 332 -7.18 -20.82 -14.15
N LYS A 333 -7.02 -22.15 -14.27
CA LYS A 333 -6.80 -22.82 -15.57
C LYS A 333 -7.87 -22.48 -16.61
N SER A 334 -9.13 -22.43 -16.21
CA SER A 334 -10.26 -22.11 -17.09
C SER A 334 -10.18 -20.68 -17.64
N MET A 335 -9.85 -19.70 -16.79
CA MET A 335 -9.68 -18.30 -17.20
C MET A 335 -8.52 -18.17 -18.16
N LYS A 336 -7.39 -18.82 -17.87
CA LYS A 336 -6.22 -18.82 -18.75
C LYS A 336 -6.53 -19.38 -20.16
N GLN A 337 -7.35 -20.42 -20.26
CA GLN A 337 -7.76 -20.99 -21.54
C GLN A 337 -8.67 -20.06 -22.35
N LEU A 338 -9.56 -19.31 -21.68
CA LEU A 338 -10.52 -18.43 -22.33
C LEU A 338 -9.95 -17.04 -22.64
N ALA A 339 -9.26 -16.44 -21.68
CA ALA A 339 -8.80 -15.06 -21.72
C ALA A 339 -7.32 -14.88 -22.12
N GLY A 340 -6.56 -15.97 -22.30
CA GLY A 340 -5.12 -15.88 -22.57
C GLY A 340 -4.72 -15.07 -23.82
N LYS A 341 -5.64 -14.90 -24.78
CA LYS A 341 -5.44 -14.06 -25.98
C LYS A 341 -6.15 -12.70 -25.91
N LEU A 342 -7.01 -12.48 -24.92
CA LEU A 342 -7.91 -11.33 -24.85
C LEU A 342 -7.16 -10.00 -24.82
N LYS A 343 -6.11 -9.90 -24.00
CA LYS A 343 -5.28 -8.69 -23.89
C LYS A 343 -4.63 -8.32 -25.24
N LEU A 344 -4.10 -9.30 -25.96
CA LEU A 344 -3.47 -9.08 -27.26
C LEU A 344 -4.50 -8.67 -28.32
N GLU A 345 -5.67 -9.32 -28.32
CA GLU A 345 -6.76 -8.98 -29.24
C GLU A 345 -7.29 -7.56 -29.02
N LEU A 346 -7.39 -7.10 -27.77
CA LEU A 346 -7.81 -5.73 -27.44
C LEU A 346 -6.74 -4.68 -27.77
N ALA A 347 -5.46 -5.00 -27.58
CA ALA A 347 -4.37 -4.12 -28.00
C ALA A 347 -4.36 -3.94 -29.53
N GLN A 348 -4.52 -5.03 -30.29
CA GLN A 348 -4.65 -4.98 -31.75
C GLN A 348 -5.90 -4.21 -32.19
N PHE A 349 -7.01 -4.38 -31.48
CA PHE A 349 -8.23 -3.61 -31.75
C PHE A 349 -8.01 -2.11 -31.55
N ALA A 350 -7.37 -1.68 -30.46
CA ALA A 350 -7.13 -0.26 -30.19
C ALA A 350 -6.24 0.39 -31.27
N GLU A 351 -5.21 -0.32 -31.74
CA GLU A 351 -4.35 0.14 -32.84
C GLU A 351 -5.14 0.25 -34.16
N LEU A 352 -5.97 -0.77 -34.46
CA LEU A 352 -6.81 -0.81 -35.65
C LEU A 352 -7.90 0.28 -35.64
N GLU A 353 -8.49 0.56 -34.48
CA GLU A 353 -9.50 1.59 -34.29
C GLU A 353 -8.93 2.98 -34.56
N ALA A 354 -7.72 3.27 -34.05
CA ALA A 354 -7.01 4.52 -34.34
C ALA A 354 -6.71 4.69 -35.84
N PHE A 355 -6.29 3.61 -36.53
CA PHE A 355 -6.03 3.65 -37.96
C PHE A 355 -7.32 3.83 -38.79
N ALA A 356 -8.39 3.15 -38.40
CA ALA A 356 -9.67 3.17 -39.09
C ALA A 356 -10.32 4.57 -39.14
N GLN A 357 -10.02 5.46 -38.18
CA GLN A 357 -10.50 6.85 -38.18
C GLN A 357 -10.00 7.67 -39.39
N PHE A 358 -8.89 7.25 -40.02
CA PHE A 358 -8.29 7.95 -41.16
C PHE A 358 -8.59 7.28 -42.52
N ALA A 359 -9.21 6.11 -42.52
CA ALA A 359 -9.48 5.33 -43.72
C ALA A 359 -10.90 5.57 -44.24
N PHE A 360 -11.05 5.79 -45.55
CA PHE A 360 -12.36 5.97 -46.19
C PHE A 360 -13.07 4.63 -46.47
N ASP A 361 -12.33 3.65 -46.98
CA ASP A 361 -12.82 2.29 -47.25
C ASP A 361 -12.00 1.27 -46.47
N LEU A 362 -12.68 0.44 -45.70
CA LEU A 362 -12.10 -0.65 -44.91
C LEU A 362 -12.49 -1.98 -45.55
N ASP A 363 -11.54 -2.91 -45.65
CA ASP A 363 -11.82 -4.26 -46.11
C ASP A 363 -12.66 -5.05 -45.08
N LYS A 364 -13.30 -6.12 -45.54
CA LYS A 364 -14.23 -6.91 -44.71
C LYS A 364 -13.54 -7.56 -43.50
N ALA A 365 -12.25 -7.90 -43.59
CA ALA A 365 -11.54 -8.51 -42.47
C ALA A 365 -11.32 -7.48 -41.35
N THR A 366 -10.90 -6.27 -41.71
CA THR A 366 -10.76 -5.14 -40.77
C THR A 366 -12.09 -4.78 -40.12
N GLN A 367 -13.18 -4.69 -40.89
CA GLN A 367 -14.52 -4.44 -40.33
C GLN A 367 -14.95 -5.50 -39.31
N ASN A 368 -14.68 -6.78 -39.60
CA ASN A 368 -15.00 -7.86 -38.67
C ASN A 368 -14.17 -7.79 -37.38
N GLN A 369 -12.89 -7.42 -37.48
CA GLN A 369 -12.02 -7.25 -36.31
C GLN A 369 -12.47 -6.08 -35.44
N LEU A 370 -12.83 -4.95 -36.04
CA LEU A 370 -13.39 -3.80 -35.32
C LEU A 370 -14.70 -4.18 -34.61
N ALA A 371 -15.62 -4.85 -35.30
CA ALA A 371 -16.88 -5.29 -34.71
C ALA A 371 -16.67 -6.30 -33.56
N LYS A 372 -15.66 -7.19 -33.67
CA LYS A 372 -15.29 -8.11 -32.59
C LYS A 372 -14.75 -7.34 -31.39
N GLY A 373 -13.80 -6.43 -31.60
CA GLY A 373 -13.17 -5.65 -30.53
C GLY A 373 -14.18 -4.76 -29.79
N GLN A 374 -15.10 -4.11 -30.49
CA GLN A 374 -16.19 -3.35 -29.86
C GLN A 374 -17.04 -4.23 -28.92
N ARG A 375 -17.39 -5.45 -29.34
CA ARG A 375 -18.14 -6.39 -28.48
C ARG A 375 -17.33 -6.83 -27.26
N LEU A 376 -16.03 -7.03 -27.43
CA LEU A 376 -15.13 -7.36 -26.31
C LEU A 376 -15.07 -6.19 -25.31
N CYS A 377 -14.97 -4.95 -25.78
CA CYS A 377 -15.02 -3.77 -24.92
C CYS A 377 -16.33 -3.67 -24.12
N GLU A 378 -17.48 -3.95 -24.76
CA GLU A 378 -18.78 -3.98 -24.05
C GLU A 378 -18.86 -5.12 -23.02
N LEU A 379 -18.28 -6.29 -23.31
CA LEU A 379 -18.26 -7.43 -22.37
C LEU A 379 -17.43 -7.15 -21.12
N LEU A 380 -16.44 -6.26 -21.21
CA LEU A 380 -15.57 -5.89 -20.10
C LEU A 380 -16.17 -4.78 -19.22
N LYS A 381 -17.29 -4.18 -19.63
CA LYS A 381 -17.97 -3.18 -18.80
C LYS A 381 -18.73 -3.87 -17.67
N GLN A 382 -18.54 -3.34 -16.46
CA GLN A 382 -19.23 -3.78 -15.25
C GLN A 382 -19.76 -2.55 -14.50
N SER A 383 -20.95 -2.70 -13.93
CA SER A 383 -21.72 -1.62 -13.31
C SER A 383 -21.57 -1.57 -11.80
#